data_AF-A0AAV1DB67-F1
#
_entry.id   AF-A0AAV1DB67-F1
#
_cell.length_a   1.000
_cell.length_b   1.000
_cell.length_c   1.000
_cell.angle_alpha   90.00
_cell.angle_beta   90.00
_cell.angle_gamma   90.00
#
_symmetry.space_group_name_H-M   'P 1'
#
loop_
_entity.id
_entity.type
_entity.pdbx_description
1 polymer ?
#
loop_
_entity_poly.entity_id
_entity_poly.type
_entity_poly.pdbx_seq_one_letter_code
_entity_poly.pdbx_strand_id
1 'polypeptide(L)'
;MRICITISSRVNLERLHPLRISRRLIRFDPSATPFLNEYNTIEVKSDQKSSPSSYLQKIKDLRSGGYNGPLGIGLEGHFAGAPDLAYIRSALDTLASAKLPIWITELDVSSSPNQSIYLDQIMREVHSHPDVNAIVLWTAWSPSGCYQMCLTDNNFKNLPTGDVVDKFLGEWKMLDGLTGTTDANGYFETSLHHGDYQVQINH
;
A
#
# COMPACT_ATOMS: atom_id res chain seq x y z
N MET A 1 12.08 -13.75 -7.33
CA MET A 1 12.45 -12.52 -6.60
C MET A 1 12.14 -11.35 -7.53
N ARG A 2 11.07 -10.58 -7.27
CA ARG A 2 10.78 -9.35 -8.03
C ARG A 2 11.54 -8.22 -7.34
N ILE A 3 12.50 -7.60 -8.01
CA ILE A 3 13.22 -6.44 -7.50
C ILE A 3 12.31 -5.23 -7.72
N CYS A 4 11.85 -4.60 -6.62
CA CYS A 4 11.15 -3.32 -6.70
C CYS A 4 12.21 -2.22 -6.76
N ILE A 5 12.25 -1.45 -7.85
CA ILE A 5 13.08 -0.25 -7.95
C ILE A 5 12.14 0.95 -7.85
N THR A 6 12.21 1.64 -6.72
CA THR A 6 11.49 2.89 -6.47
C THR A 6 12.30 4.06 -7.02
N ILE A 7 11.64 4.93 -7.78
CA ILE A 7 12.22 6.19 -8.26
C ILE A 7 11.52 7.30 -7.49
N SER A 8 12.17 7.80 -6.45
CA SER A 8 11.70 8.95 -5.67
C SER A 8 12.26 10.24 -6.26
N SER A 9 11.41 11.24 -6.53
CA SER A 9 11.87 12.55 -6.96
C SER A 9 10.97 13.66 -6.43
N ARG A 10 11.40 14.28 -5.32
CA ARG A 10 10.76 15.48 -4.76
C ARG A 10 11.06 16.77 -5.51
N VAL A 11 11.91 16.70 -6.54
CA VAL A 11 12.59 17.89 -7.07
C VAL A 11 12.13 18.20 -8.48
N ASN A 12 11.72 19.46 -8.69
CA ASN A 12 11.59 20.13 -9.99
C ASN A 12 12.90 20.11 -10.83
N LEU A 13 13.93 19.36 -10.43
CA LEU A 13 15.20 19.23 -11.13
C LEU A 13 15.02 18.21 -12.24
N GLU A 14 14.68 18.76 -13.40
CA GLU A 14 14.67 18.16 -14.72
C GLU A 14 13.81 16.91 -14.86
N ARG A 15 12.66 17.10 -15.54
CA ARG A 15 11.78 16.05 -16.07
C ARG A 15 12.54 14.86 -16.69
N LEU A 16 13.78 15.07 -17.13
CA LEU A 16 14.66 14.08 -17.73
C LEU A 16 15.17 12.98 -16.77
N HIS A 17 15.29 13.21 -15.46
CA HIS A 17 15.98 12.25 -14.58
C HIS A 17 15.18 10.95 -14.34
N PRO A 18 13.91 11.00 -13.90
CA PRO A 18 13.10 9.79 -13.75
C PRO A 18 12.87 9.08 -15.09
N LEU A 19 12.63 9.85 -16.15
CA LEU A 19 12.51 9.35 -17.53
C LEU A 19 13.75 8.57 -17.98
N ARG A 20 14.97 9.08 -17.71
CA ARG A 20 16.23 8.41 -18.05
C ARG A 20 16.44 7.13 -17.23
N ILE A 21 16.12 7.16 -15.93
CA ILE A 21 16.24 5.98 -15.06
C ILE A 21 15.29 4.88 -15.55
N SER A 22 14.00 5.18 -15.73
CA SER A 22 13.01 4.18 -16.17
C SER A 22 13.38 3.58 -17.53
N ARG A 23 13.82 4.40 -18.49
CA ARG A 23 14.31 3.91 -19.80
C ARG A 23 15.56 3.04 -19.68
N ARG A 24 16.47 3.35 -18.76
CA ARG A 24 17.67 2.54 -18.53
C ARG A 24 17.29 1.21 -17.88
N LEU A 25 16.39 1.22 -16.91
CA LEU A 25 15.92 0.01 -16.25
C LEU A 25 15.33 -0.98 -17.25
N ILE A 26 14.34 -0.56 -18.05
CA ILE A 26 13.65 -1.46 -18.98
C ILE A 26 14.54 -1.95 -20.12
N ARG A 27 15.69 -1.32 -20.37
CA ARG A 27 16.69 -1.83 -21.33
C ARG A 27 17.49 -3.01 -20.76
N PHE A 28 17.70 -3.05 -19.44
CA PHE A 28 18.41 -4.14 -18.77
C PHE A 28 17.47 -5.25 -18.33
N ASP A 29 16.29 -4.88 -17.84
CA ASP A 29 15.23 -5.82 -17.45
C ASP A 29 13.87 -5.33 -17.99
N PRO A 30 13.48 -5.78 -19.20
CA PRO A 30 12.20 -5.41 -19.80
C PRO A 30 10.97 -5.92 -19.01
N SER A 31 11.17 -6.87 -18.10
CA SER A 31 10.08 -7.44 -17.29
C SER A 31 9.84 -6.66 -15.99
N ALA A 32 10.73 -5.75 -15.63
CA ALA A 32 10.61 -4.91 -14.45
C ALA A 32 9.57 -3.80 -14.67
N THR A 33 8.75 -3.57 -13.65
CA THR A 33 7.86 -2.40 -13.56
C THR A 33 8.52 -1.35 -12.66
N PRO A 34 9.00 -0.22 -13.19
CA PRO A 34 9.44 0.89 -12.34
C PRO A 34 8.24 1.53 -11.63
N PHE A 35 8.43 1.91 -10.37
CA PHE A 35 7.44 2.65 -9.59
C PHE A 35 7.89 4.10 -9.44
N LEU A 36 7.01 5.05 -9.72
CA LEU A 36 7.16 6.40 -9.21
C LEU A 36 6.84 6.32 -7.71
N ASN A 37 7.72 6.78 -6.82
CA ASN A 37 7.51 6.63 -5.37
C ASN A 37 7.44 8.02 -4.74
N GLU A 38 6.39 8.31 -3.98
CA GLU A 38 6.21 9.61 -3.34
C GLU A 38 5.52 9.47 -1.97
N TYR A 39 5.91 10.34 -1.05
CA TYR A 39 5.32 10.49 0.27
C TYR A 39 4.41 11.71 0.35
N ASN A 40 3.65 11.79 1.44
CA ASN A 40 2.63 12.80 1.73
C ASN A 40 1.40 12.74 0.80
N THR A 41 1.39 11.85 -0.20
CA THR A 41 0.30 11.72 -1.18
C THR A 41 -1.00 11.22 -0.56
N ILE A 42 -0.92 10.31 0.41
CA ILE A 42 -2.08 9.76 1.13
C ILE A 42 -2.07 10.14 2.61
N GLU A 43 -0.95 10.68 3.10
CA GLU A 43 -0.67 10.95 4.50
C GLU A 43 -1.01 12.40 4.89
N VAL A 44 -0.80 13.36 3.98
CA VAL A 44 -0.89 14.80 4.28
C VAL A 44 -1.72 15.55 3.23
N LYS A 45 -3.03 15.70 3.49
CA LYS A 45 -3.97 16.38 2.58
C LYS A 45 -3.61 17.82 2.22
N SER A 46 -2.84 18.50 3.06
CA SER A 46 -2.41 19.88 2.83
C SER A 46 -1.17 19.99 1.92
N ASP A 47 -0.45 18.89 1.66
CA ASP A 47 0.74 18.91 0.80
C ASP A 47 0.34 18.93 -0.68
N GLN A 48 0.21 20.13 -1.24
CA GLN A 48 -0.17 20.32 -2.63
C GLN A 48 0.88 19.81 -3.63
N LYS A 49 2.14 19.62 -3.23
CA LYS A 49 3.21 19.16 -4.13
C LYS A 49 3.18 17.65 -4.35
N SER A 50 2.72 16.92 -3.34
CA SER A 50 2.57 15.46 -3.39
C SER A 50 1.11 15.02 -3.48
N SER A 51 0.16 15.94 -3.62
CA SER A 51 -1.26 15.61 -3.75
C SER A 51 -1.51 14.59 -4.89
N PRO A 52 -2.61 13.81 -4.82
CA PRO A 52 -2.97 12.86 -5.87
C PRO A 52 -3.02 13.48 -7.27
N SER A 53 -3.51 14.71 -7.40
CA SER A 53 -3.54 15.43 -8.68
C SER A 53 -2.14 15.80 -9.18
N SER A 54 -1.26 16.28 -8.30
CA SER A 54 0.15 16.54 -8.62
C SER A 54 0.90 15.27 -9.01
N TYR A 55 0.60 14.14 -8.36
CA TYR A 55 1.13 12.83 -8.70
C TYR A 55 0.71 12.39 -10.11
N LEU A 56 -0.59 12.47 -10.43
CA LEU A 56 -1.09 12.16 -11.77
C LEU A 56 -0.47 13.07 -12.84
N GLN A 57 -0.21 14.34 -12.51
CA GLN A 57 0.50 15.24 -13.41
C GLN A 57 1.94 14.79 -13.66
N LYS A 58 2.66 14.28 -12.65
CA LYS A 58 3.99 13.67 -12.84
C LYS A 58 3.93 12.48 -13.80
N ILE A 59 2.92 11.60 -13.66
CA ILE A 59 2.71 10.48 -14.60
C ILE A 59 2.47 11.01 -16.02
N LYS A 60 1.59 12.01 -16.18
CA LYS A 60 1.31 12.63 -17.47
C LYS A 60 2.57 13.22 -18.10
N ASP A 61 3.40 13.91 -17.31
CA ASP A 61 4.65 14.48 -17.78
C ASP A 61 5.65 13.41 -18.24
N LEU A 62 5.74 12.26 -17.55
CA LEU A 62 6.53 11.10 -18.00
C LEU A 62 6.04 10.56 -19.34
N ARG A 63 4.71 10.40 -19.50
CA ARG A 63 4.10 9.94 -20.76
C ARG A 63 4.36 10.94 -21.90
N SER A 64 4.14 12.23 -21.66
CA SER A 64 4.41 13.30 -22.63
C SER A 64 5.89 13.44 -22.99
N GLY A 65 6.79 13.09 -22.06
CA GLY A 65 8.24 12.96 -22.32
C GLY A 65 8.63 11.71 -23.13
N GLY A 66 7.66 10.89 -23.53
CA GLY A 66 7.83 9.72 -24.37
C GLY A 66 8.19 8.45 -23.60
N TYR A 67 7.85 8.33 -22.31
CA TYR A 67 7.94 7.05 -21.60
C TYR A 67 6.63 6.29 -21.74
N ASN A 68 6.60 5.24 -22.58
CA ASN A 68 5.43 4.40 -22.80
C ASN A 68 5.57 2.99 -22.19
N GLY A 69 6.61 2.75 -21.39
CA GLY A 69 6.84 1.47 -20.74
C GLY A 69 5.92 1.21 -19.53
N PRO A 70 6.08 0.04 -18.87
CA PRO A 70 5.40 -0.26 -17.61
C PRO A 70 5.63 0.81 -16.55
N LEU A 71 4.64 1.11 -15.73
CA LEU A 71 4.75 2.06 -14.63
C LEU A 71 3.84 1.63 -13.48
N GLY A 72 4.33 1.72 -12.26
CA GLY A 72 3.54 1.56 -11.04
C GLY A 72 3.49 2.85 -10.22
N ILE A 73 2.48 2.93 -9.36
CA ILE A 73 2.29 4.00 -8.38
C ILE A 73 2.78 3.46 -7.04
N GLY A 74 3.86 4.03 -6.52
CA GLY A 74 4.39 3.79 -5.18
C GLY A 74 4.01 4.94 -4.25
N LEU A 75 3.42 4.59 -3.11
CA LEU A 75 3.01 5.50 -2.06
C LEU A 75 3.75 5.11 -0.79
N GLU A 76 4.62 5.97 -0.27
CA GLU A 76 5.49 5.63 0.87
C GLU A 76 4.64 5.21 2.08
N GLY A 77 3.68 6.04 2.50
CA GLY A 77 2.77 5.68 3.59
C GLY A 77 3.38 5.93 4.97
N HIS A 78 4.12 7.03 5.12
CA HIS A 78 4.69 7.47 6.40
C HIS A 78 3.69 8.31 7.21
N PHE A 79 2.86 7.66 8.03
CA PHE A 79 1.78 8.33 8.76
C PHE A 79 2.26 8.87 10.12
N ALA A 80 2.16 10.19 10.33
CA ALA A 80 2.63 10.83 11.56
C ALA A 80 1.60 10.94 12.70
N GLY A 81 0.34 10.52 12.48
CA GLY A 81 -0.74 10.72 13.45
C GLY A 81 -2.02 9.98 13.06
N ALA A 82 -3.15 10.42 13.63
CA ALA A 82 -4.45 9.84 13.34
C ALA A 82 -4.76 9.90 11.83
N PRO A 83 -5.12 8.77 11.20
CA PRO A 83 -5.36 8.73 9.76
C PRO A 83 -6.67 9.43 9.40
N ASP A 84 -6.65 10.20 8.33
CA ASP A 84 -7.86 10.71 7.68
C ASP A 84 -8.33 9.65 6.66
N LEU A 85 -9.10 8.66 7.13
CA LEU A 85 -9.50 7.50 6.30
C LEU A 85 -10.26 7.92 5.04
N ALA A 86 -11.10 8.96 5.13
CA ALA A 86 -11.81 9.50 3.99
C ALA A 86 -10.85 10.12 2.96
N TYR A 87 -9.80 10.81 3.43
CA TYR A 87 -8.75 11.29 2.54
C TYR A 87 -7.98 10.15 1.89
N ILE A 88 -7.56 9.13 2.65
CA ILE A 88 -6.86 7.96 2.10
C ILE A 88 -7.70 7.31 0.99
N ARG A 89 -8.99 7.06 1.23
CA ARG A 89 -9.92 6.52 0.21
C ARG A 89 -9.92 7.38 -1.05
N SER A 90 -10.23 8.67 -0.90
CA SER A 90 -10.38 9.57 -2.05
C SER A 90 -9.07 9.78 -2.84
N ALA A 91 -7.93 9.73 -2.15
CA ALA A 91 -6.62 9.78 -2.76
C ALA A 91 -6.33 8.52 -3.60
N LEU A 92 -6.63 7.34 -3.05
CA LEU A 92 -6.51 6.07 -3.77
C LEU A 92 -7.47 6.00 -4.97
N ASP A 93 -8.74 6.39 -4.81
CA ASP A 93 -9.73 6.45 -5.90
C ASP A 93 -9.23 7.36 -7.05
N THR A 94 -8.63 8.50 -6.69
CA THR A 94 -8.07 9.44 -7.66
C THR A 94 -6.89 8.82 -8.41
N LEU A 95 -5.96 8.16 -7.70
CA LEU A 95 -4.79 7.53 -8.29
C LEU A 95 -5.17 6.31 -9.16
N ALA A 96 -6.18 5.55 -8.76
CA ALA A 96 -6.72 4.40 -9.49
C ALA A 96 -7.22 4.77 -10.88
N SER A 97 -7.64 6.03 -11.10
CA SER A 97 -8.00 6.53 -12.43
C SER A 97 -6.88 6.41 -13.47
N ALA A 98 -5.61 6.33 -13.04
CA ALA A 98 -4.47 6.09 -13.91
C ALA A 98 -4.42 4.67 -14.48
N LYS A 99 -5.15 3.72 -13.89
CA LYS A 99 -5.15 2.29 -14.25
C LYS A 99 -3.75 1.68 -14.23
N LEU A 100 -2.96 2.08 -13.24
CA LEU A 100 -1.63 1.56 -12.95
C LEU A 100 -1.66 0.80 -11.62
N PRO A 101 -0.81 -0.22 -11.42
CA PRO A 101 -0.76 -0.92 -10.15
C PRO A 101 -0.32 0.03 -9.03
N ILE A 102 -1.03 -0.01 -7.89
CA ILE A 102 -0.75 0.83 -6.72
C ILE A 102 -0.15 -0.03 -5.61
N TRP A 103 1.02 0.37 -5.12
CA TRP A 103 1.70 -0.26 -3.99
C TRP A 103 1.85 0.77 -2.86
N ILE A 104 1.51 0.35 -1.65
CA ILE A 104 1.98 1.02 -0.43
C ILE A 104 3.36 0.46 -0.15
N THR A 105 4.40 1.28 -0.21
CA THR A 105 5.79 0.82 -0.35
C THR A 105 6.58 0.85 0.95
N GLU A 106 6.23 1.71 1.89
CA GLU A 106 7.03 2.01 3.09
C GLU A 106 6.15 2.28 4.31
N LEU A 107 5.04 1.54 4.45
CA LEU A 107 4.02 1.82 5.47
C LEU A 107 4.63 1.75 6.87
N ASP A 108 4.61 2.89 7.56
CA ASP A 108 4.86 2.99 8.99
C ASP A 108 3.97 4.07 9.63
N VAL A 109 3.88 4.00 10.95
CA VAL A 109 3.15 4.98 11.75
C VAL A 109 4.10 5.50 12.81
N SER A 110 4.19 6.83 12.96
CA SER A 110 5.02 7.43 14.01
C SER A 110 4.58 7.01 15.41
N SER A 111 5.55 6.93 16.31
CA SER A 111 5.33 6.53 17.70
C SER A 111 4.30 7.43 18.40
N SER A 112 3.24 6.81 18.91
CA SER A 112 2.21 7.45 19.72
C SER A 112 1.48 6.40 20.57
N PRO A 113 0.73 6.81 21.62
CA PRO A 113 -0.09 5.86 22.39
C PRO A 113 -1.12 5.07 21.55
N ASN A 114 -1.48 5.59 20.37
CA ASN A 114 -2.45 4.99 19.46
C ASN A 114 -1.80 4.37 18.21
N GLN A 115 -0.47 4.20 18.18
CA GLN A 115 0.26 3.74 17.00
C GLN A 115 -0.31 2.44 16.40
N SER A 116 -0.61 1.45 17.25
CA SER A 116 -1.21 0.18 16.81
C SER A 116 -2.64 0.34 16.28
N ILE A 117 -3.44 1.21 16.91
CA ILE A 117 -4.82 1.49 16.46
C ILE A 117 -4.80 2.15 15.08
N TYR A 118 -3.93 3.14 14.88
CA TYR A 118 -3.79 3.81 13.59
C TYR A 118 -3.26 2.87 12.52
N LEU A 119 -2.29 2.00 12.86
CA LEU A 119 -1.81 0.97 11.95
C LEU A 119 -2.94 0.04 11.48
N ASP A 120 -3.78 -0.48 12.39
CA ASP A 120 -4.91 -1.36 12.05
C ASP A 120 -5.90 -0.64 11.11
N GLN A 121 -6.24 0.62 11.41
CA GLN A 121 -7.13 1.42 10.57
C GLN A 121 -6.55 1.67 9.17
N ILE A 122 -5.28 2.05 9.07
CA ILE A 122 -4.61 2.33 7.80
C ILE A 122 -4.49 1.04 6.97
N MET A 123 -4.02 -0.06 7.58
CA MET A 123 -3.87 -1.34 6.88
C MET A 123 -5.20 -1.84 6.31
N ARG A 124 -6.28 -1.76 7.09
CA ARG A 124 -7.63 -2.12 6.63
C ARG A 124 -8.10 -1.23 5.49
N GLU A 125 -7.90 0.09 5.61
CA GLU A 125 -8.34 1.05 4.60
C GLU A 125 -7.61 0.83 3.27
N VAL A 126 -6.28 0.79 3.27
CA VAL A 126 -5.51 0.61 2.03
C VAL A 126 -5.72 -0.77 1.42
N HIS A 127 -5.86 -1.83 2.24
CA HIS A 127 -6.14 -3.17 1.73
C HIS A 127 -7.53 -3.28 1.09
N SER A 128 -8.53 -2.62 1.67
CA SER A 128 -9.90 -2.67 1.14
C SER A 128 -10.09 -1.92 -0.19
N HIS A 129 -9.04 -1.29 -0.71
CA HIS A 129 -9.09 -0.63 -2.01
C HIS A 129 -8.69 -1.61 -3.14
N PRO A 130 -9.55 -1.88 -4.14
CA PRO A 130 -9.34 -2.94 -5.13
C PRO A 130 -8.09 -2.72 -6.02
N ASP A 131 -7.69 -1.48 -6.26
CA ASP A 131 -6.50 -1.16 -7.07
C ASP A 131 -5.17 -1.20 -6.28
N VAL A 132 -5.21 -1.41 -4.95
CA VAL A 132 -3.98 -1.60 -4.16
C VAL A 132 -3.54 -3.06 -4.27
N ASN A 133 -2.38 -3.28 -4.89
CA ASN A 133 -1.89 -4.63 -5.19
C ASN A 133 -0.84 -5.15 -4.20
N ALA A 134 -0.23 -4.27 -3.41
CA ALA A 134 0.75 -4.66 -2.40
C ALA A 134 0.84 -3.63 -1.27
N ILE A 135 1.16 -4.13 -0.08
CA ILE A 135 1.49 -3.34 1.11
C ILE A 135 2.82 -3.85 1.63
N VAL A 136 3.80 -2.97 1.75
CA VAL A 136 5.12 -3.24 2.32
C VAL A 136 5.28 -2.37 3.56
N LEU A 137 5.62 -3.00 4.68
CA LEU A 137 5.82 -2.31 5.96
C LEU A 137 7.26 -1.85 6.13
N TRP A 138 7.48 -0.61 6.55
CA TRP A 138 8.81 -0.05 6.83
C TRP A 138 9.26 -0.30 8.27
N THR A 139 9.53 -1.57 8.57
CA THR A 139 9.68 -2.08 9.95
C THR A 139 10.99 -2.81 10.20
N ALA A 140 12.03 -2.46 9.43
CA ALA A 140 13.34 -3.08 9.54
C ALA A 140 13.85 -3.02 10.99
N TRP A 141 14.07 -4.18 11.58
CA TRP A 141 14.57 -4.32 12.93
C TRP A 141 16.08 -4.07 12.99
N SER A 142 16.52 -3.39 14.05
CA SER A 142 17.92 -3.35 14.48
C SER A 142 18.01 -3.39 16.02
N PRO A 143 19.15 -3.77 16.61
CA PRO A 143 19.33 -3.71 18.07
C PRO A 143 19.12 -2.32 18.68
N SER A 144 19.34 -1.27 17.89
CA SER A 144 19.10 0.14 18.26
C SER A 144 17.67 0.61 18.07
N GLY A 145 16.76 -0.27 17.62
CA GLY A 145 15.37 0.04 17.31
C GLY A 145 15.08 0.11 15.82
N CYS A 146 13.93 0.66 15.47
CA CYS A 146 13.45 0.83 14.09
C CYS A 146 13.25 2.32 13.80
N TYR A 147 13.01 2.68 12.54
CA TYR A 147 12.84 4.09 12.16
C TYR A 147 11.66 4.77 12.87
N GLN A 148 10.43 4.31 12.61
CA GLN A 148 9.21 4.81 13.26
C GLN A 148 8.46 3.71 14.01
N MET A 149 8.53 2.48 13.50
CA MET A 149 7.67 1.39 13.91
C MET A 149 8.45 0.06 13.90
N CYS A 150 8.54 -0.58 15.05
CA CYS A 150 8.99 -1.97 15.17
C CYS A 150 7.78 -2.89 15.24
N LEU A 151 7.91 -4.13 14.75
CA LEU A 151 6.91 -5.19 14.99
C LEU A 151 7.24 -6.02 16.24
N THR A 152 8.52 -6.15 16.56
CA THR A 152 9.00 -6.95 17.70
C THR A 152 10.05 -6.19 18.52
N ASP A 153 10.25 -6.63 19.77
CA ASP A 153 11.34 -6.18 20.61
C ASP A 153 12.67 -6.89 20.28
N ASN A 154 13.74 -6.60 21.02
CA ASN A 154 15.07 -7.20 20.81
C ASN A 154 15.14 -8.71 21.11
N ASN A 155 14.10 -9.28 21.71
CA ASN A 155 13.97 -10.72 21.94
C ASN A 155 13.01 -11.37 20.93
N PHE A 156 12.64 -10.65 19.87
CA PHE A 156 11.66 -11.08 18.87
C PHE A 156 10.28 -11.39 19.47
N LYS A 157 9.95 -10.78 20.61
CA LYS A 157 8.59 -10.81 21.14
C LYS A 157 7.76 -9.72 20.46
N ASN A 158 6.51 -10.04 20.12
CA ASN A 158 5.61 -9.08 19.48
C ASN A 158 5.41 -7.82 20.33
N LEU A 159 5.41 -6.69 19.63
CA LEU A 159 4.89 -5.43 20.12
C LEU A 159 3.42 -5.28 19.68
N PRO A 160 2.66 -4.31 20.22
CA PRO A 160 1.26 -4.11 19.83
C PRO A 160 1.04 -3.91 18.32
N THR A 161 2.01 -3.33 17.62
CA THR A 161 2.04 -3.19 16.16
C THR A 161 2.26 -4.52 15.44
N GLY A 162 3.08 -5.41 15.98
CA GLY A 162 3.22 -6.79 15.50
C GLY A 162 1.93 -7.59 15.69
N ASP A 163 1.27 -7.46 16.84
CA ASP A 163 0.00 -8.12 17.12
C ASP A 163 -1.10 -7.70 16.13
N VAL A 164 -1.10 -6.43 15.70
CA VAL A 164 -2.01 -5.92 14.65
C VAL A 164 -1.74 -6.61 13.31
N VAL A 165 -0.48 -6.72 12.90
CA VAL A 165 -0.12 -7.36 11.63
C VAL A 165 -0.48 -8.85 11.65
N ASP A 166 -0.17 -9.55 12.74
CA ASP A 166 -0.50 -10.98 12.89
C ASP A 166 -2.01 -11.22 12.90
N LYS A 167 -2.76 -10.38 13.63
CA LYS A 167 -4.23 -10.41 13.64
C LYS A 167 -4.77 -10.20 12.23
N PHE A 168 -4.30 -9.16 11.54
CA PHE A 168 -4.71 -8.85 10.17
C PHE A 168 -4.47 -10.05 9.26
N LEU A 169 -3.25 -10.59 9.20
CA LEU A 169 -2.92 -11.77 8.39
C LEU A 169 -3.73 -13.02 8.77
N GLY A 170 -4.05 -13.18 10.06
CA GLY A 170 -4.90 -14.25 10.57
C GLY A 170 -6.33 -14.17 10.04
N GLU A 171 -6.94 -12.98 10.05
CA GLU A 171 -8.29 -12.74 9.51
C GLU A 171 -8.37 -13.12 8.02
N TRP A 172 -7.36 -12.77 7.22
CA TRP A 172 -7.32 -13.13 5.80
C TRP A 172 -7.21 -14.64 5.55
N LYS A 173 -6.32 -15.32 6.29
CA LYS A 173 -6.17 -16.78 6.15
C LYS A 173 -7.43 -17.54 6.53
N MET A 174 -8.26 -17.00 7.43
CA MET A 174 -9.53 -17.64 7.80
C MET A 174 -10.60 -17.56 6.71
N LEU A 175 -10.48 -16.63 5.75
CA LEU A 175 -11.40 -16.55 4.62
C LEU A 175 -11.11 -17.60 3.54
N ASP A 176 -9.84 -18.00 3.40
CA ASP A 176 -9.43 -19.07 2.48
C ASP A 176 -9.97 -20.42 2.99
N GLY A 177 -11.04 -20.91 2.34
CA GLY A 177 -11.63 -22.20 2.66
C GLY A 177 -12.71 -22.14 3.75
N LEU A 178 -13.37 -21.00 3.93
CA LEU A 178 -14.56 -20.92 4.77
C LEU A 178 -15.62 -21.91 4.26
N THR A 179 -15.87 -22.97 5.04
CA THR A 179 -16.90 -23.97 4.78
C THR A 179 -17.97 -23.94 5.85
N GLY A 180 -19.23 -24.12 5.45
CA GLY A 180 -20.36 -24.18 6.35
C GLY A 180 -21.41 -25.19 5.91
N THR A 181 -22.23 -25.62 6.85
CA THR A 181 -23.43 -26.42 6.56
C THR A 181 -24.66 -25.57 6.82
N THR A 182 -25.65 -25.67 5.95
CA THR A 182 -26.93 -25.01 6.16
C THR A 182 -27.64 -25.57 7.38
N ASP A 183 -28.39 -24.73 8.08
CA ASP A 183 -29.28 -25.16 9.15
C ASP A 183 -30.47 -26.00 8.62
N ALA A 184 -31.36 -26.41 9.52
CA ALA A 184 -32.55 -27.20 9.16
C ALA A 184 -33.52 -26.47 8.21
N ASN A 185 -33.39 -25.16 8.07
CA ASN A 185 -34.19 -24.32 7.17
C ASN A 185 -33.45 -23.97 5.87
N GLY A 186 -32.21 -24.42 5.68
CA GLY A 186 -31.41 -24.15 4.49
C GLY A 186 -30.56 -22.88 4.56
N TYR A 187 -30.40 -22.24 5.72
CA TYR A 187 -29.62 -21.01 5.87
C TYR A 187 -28.19 -21.28 6.33
N PHE A 188 -27.23 -20.58 5.72
CA PHE A 188 -25.85 -20.45 6.22
C PHE A 188 -25.50 -18.96 6.24
N GLU A 189 -25.12 -18.45 7.42
CA GLU A 189 -24.76 -17.06 7.62
C GLU A 189 -23.30 -16.96 8.06
N THR A 190 -22.58 -16.01 7.47
CA THR A 190 -21.19 -15.72 7.83
C THR A 190 -20.87 -14.25 7.54
N SER A 191 -19.79 -13.75 8.13
CA SER A 191 -19.26 -12.41 7.86
C SER A 191 -18.00 -12.52 7.02
N LEU A 192 -17.99 -11.81 5.89
CA LEU A 192 -16.85 -11.73 4.97
C LEU A 192 -16.38 -10.28 4.89
N HIS A 193 -15.13 -10.07 4.44
CA HIS A 193 -14.68 -8.72 4.10
C HIS A 193 -15.45 -8.17 2.89
N HIS A 194 -15.41 -6.87 2.64
CA HIS A 194 -16.00 -6.34 1.41
C HIS A 194 -15.19 -6.82 0.19
N GLY A 195 -15.83 -7.47 -0.77
CA GLY A 195 -15.15 -8.01 -1.96
C GLY A 195 -16.06 -8.93 -2.78
N ASP A 196 -15.49 -9.46 -3.86
CA ASP A 196 -16.15 -10.46 -4.71
C ASP A 196 -15.82 -11.88 -4.21
N TYR A 197 -16.84 -12.74 -4.13
CA TYR A 197 -16.71 -14.10 -3.62
C TYR A 197 -17.28 -15.12 -4.59
N GLN A 198 -16.60 -16.26 -4.71
CA GLN A 198 -17.15 -17.45 -5.37
C GLN A 198 -17.67 -18.41 -4.30
N VAL A 199 -18.94 -18.79 -4.41
CA VAL A 199 -19.58 -19.74 -3.49
C VAL A 199 -19.75 -21.08 -4.20
N GLN A 200 -19.25 -22.16 -3.60
CA GLN A 200 -19.47 -23.53 -4.07
C GLN A 200 -20.48 -24.23 -3.14
N ILE A 201 -21.53 -24.81 -3.74
CA ILE A 201 -22.56 -25.57 -3.03
C ILE A 201 -22.41 -27.06 -3.40
N ASN A 202 -22.32 -27.92 -2.39
CA ASN A 202 -22.31 -29.37 -2.55
C ASN A 202 -23.54 -29.96 -1.85
N HIS A 203 -24.14 -31.01 -2.43
CA HIS A 203 -25.34 -31.69 -1.92
C HIS A 203 -25.06 -33.18 -1.70
#